data_AF-A0A3D4W9Y7-F1
#
_entry.id   AF-A0A3D4W9Y7-F1
#
_cell.length_a   1.000
_cell.length_b   1.000
_cell.length_c   1.000
_cell.angle_alpha   90.00
_cell.angle_beta   90.00
_cell.angle_gamma   90.00
#
_symmetry.space_group_name_H-M   'P 1'
#
loop_
_entity.id
_entity.type
_entity.pdbx_description
1 polymer ?
#
loop_
_entity_poly.entity_id
_entity_poly.type
_entity_poly.pdbx_seq_one_letter_code
_entity_poly.pdbx_strand_id
1 'polypeptide(L)'
;KRERMALLDRGLDPRSFESDKTGFSSLKYGLLFTGIGLGLLLANILVSIGAMDREAAYFSLVSLFGGIALIIDYILEVSITKRNNKQK
;
A
#
# COMPACT_ATOMS: atom_id res chain seq x y z
N LYS A 1 1.60 -36.79 8.00
CA LYS A 1 0.79 -35.56 8.24
C LYS A 1 0.33 -35.03 6.87
N ARG A 2 -0.59 -35.68 6.14
CA ARG A 2 -2.08 -35.72 6.21
C ARG A 2 -2.85 -34.41 5.95
N GLU A 3 -2.21 -33.25 5.90
CA GLU A 3 -2.94 -31.99 5.59
C GLU A 3 -3.02 -31.68 4.08
N ARG A 4 -2.10 -32.22 3.29
CA ARG A 4 -2.03 -31.96 1.84
C ARG A 4 -3.03 -32.76 0.99
N MET A 5 -3.62 -33.83 1.51
CA MET A 5 -4.55 -34.69 0.75
C MET A 5 -6.01 -34.24 0.84
N ALA A 6 -6.39 -33.41 1.82
CA ALA A 6 -7.78 -32.92 1.94
C ALA A 6 -8.10 -31.78 0.97
N LEU A 7 -7.08 -31.16 0.35
CA LEU A 7 -7.24 -30.10 -0.64
C LEU A 7 -7.43 -30.63 -2.08
N LEU A 8 -7.08 -31.90 -2.33
CA LEU A 8 -7.23 -32.52 -3.66
C LEU A 8 -8.66 -33.02 -3.95
N ASP A 9 -9.49 -33.22 -2.92
CA ASP A 9 -10.81 -33.86 -3.04
C ASP A 9 -11.97 -32.87 -3.30
N ARG A 10 -11.65 -31.60 -3.61
CA ARG A 10 -12.65 -30.55 -3.89
C ARG A 10 -12.57 -29.94 -5.28
N GLY A 11 -11.85 -30.55 -6.22
CA GLY A 11 -11.71 -29.99 -7.59
C GLY A 11 -11.13 -28.58 -7.62
N LEU A 12 -10.46 -28.17 -6.52
CA LEU A 12 -9.81 -26.87 -6.41
C LEU A 12 -8.38 -27.04 -6.92
N ASP A 13 -8.22 -26.71 -8.19
CA ASP A 13 -6.97 -26.65 -8.92
C ASP A 13 -5.86 -26.01 -8.04
N PRO A 14 -4.78 -26.73 -7.70
CA PRO A 14 -3.66 -26.22 -6.90
C PRO A 14 -2.98 -25.01 -7.54
N ARG A 15 -3.21 -24.77 -8.83
CA ARG A 15 -2.73 -23.60 -9.57
C ARG A 15 -3.36 -22.28 -9.12
N SER A 16 -4.48 -22.32 -8.40
CA SER A 16 -5.11 -21.13 -7.81
C SER A 16 -4.42 -20.63 -6.53
N PHE A 17 -3.43 -21.37 -5.99
CA PHE A 17 -2.68 -20.97 -4.80
C PHE A 17 -1.25 -20.49 -5.09
N GLU A 18 -0.80 -20.59 -6.34
CA GLU A 18 0.54 -20.16 -6.77
C GLU A 18 0.54 -18.89 -7.65
N SER A 19 -0.62 -18.40 -8.12
CA SER A 19 -0.64 -17.25 -9.05
C SER A 19 -0.56 -15.86 -8.42
N ASP A 20 -0.74 -15.68 -7.10
CA ASP A 20 -0.88 -14.35 -6.49
C ASP A 20 0.12 -14.03 -5.37
N LYS A 21 1.28 -14.69 -5.34
CA LYS A 21 2.32 -14.45 -4.30
C LYS A 21 3.57 -13.73 -4.80
N THR A 22 3.57 -13.26 -6.04
CA THR A 22 4.56 -12.31 -6.57
C THR A 22 3.78 -11.06 -6.97
N GLY A 23 3.81 -9.93 -6.29
CA GLY A 23 4.85 -9.36 -5.48
C GLY A 23 4.61 -7.85 -5.46
N PHE A 24 3.38 -7.43 -5.14
CA PHE A 24 3.05 -6.00 -5.08
C PHE A 24 3.65 -5.31 -3.86
N SER A 25 4.39 -6.00 -2.98
CA SER A 25 5.06 -5.36 -1.85
C SER A 25 5.97 -4.20 -2.26
N SER A 26 6.66 -4.30 -3.41
CA SER A 26 7.47 -3.20 -3.94
C SER A 26 6.63 -1.98 -4.30
N LEU A 27 5.40 -2.18 -4.79
CA LEU A 27 4.47 -1.10 -5.10
C LEU A 27 3.92 -0.43 -3.82
N LYS A 28 3.67 -1.23 -2.77
CA LYS A 28 3.27 -0.72 -1.43
C LYS A 28 4.34 0.19 -0.84
N TYR A 29 5.60 -0.29 -0.83
CA TYR A 29 6.72 0.50 -0.34
C TYR A 29 7.01 1.71 -1.23
N GLY A 30 6.84 1.60 -2.55
CA GLY A 30 6.98 2.72 -3.48
C GLY A 30 5.97 3.83 -3.20
N LEU A 31 4.70 3.49 -2.96
CA LEU A 31 3.65 4.47 -2.64
C LEU A 31 3.93 5.17 -1.30
N LEU A 32 4.37 4.42 -0.29
CA LEU A 32 4.74 4.96 1.02
C LEU A 32 5.92 5.93 0.92
N PHE A 33 7.01 5.53 0.24
CA PHE A 33 8.18 6.38 0.03
C PHE A 33 7.85 7.62 -0.79
N THR A 34 6.98 7.50 -1.80
CA THR A 34 6.54 8.63 -2.62
C THR A 34 5.73 9.62 -1.80
N GLY A 35 4.83 9.15 -0.92
CA GLY A 35 4.08 10.01 0.00
C GLY A 35 4.98 10.79 0.95
N ILE A 36 5.94 10.11 1.59
CA ILE A 36 6.90 10.75 2.51
C ILE A 36 7.79 11.75 1.75
N GLY A 37 8.31 11.37 0.58
CA GLY A 37 9.15 12.23 -0.25
C GLY A 37 8.43 13.49 -0.73
N LEU A 38 7.18 13.35 -1.22
CA LEU A 38 6.34 14.50 -1.59
C LEU A 38 6.01 15.38 -0.38
N GLY A 39 5.65 14.78 0.76
CA GLY A 39 5.37 15.52 1.99
C GLY A 39 6.57 16.36 2.45
N LEU A 40 7.79 15.81 2.37
CA LEU A 40 9.01 16.52 2.75
C LEU A 40 9.34 17.68 1.78
N LEU A 41 9.12 17.46 0.48
CA LEU A 41 9.34 18.47 -0.54
C LEU A 41 8.37 19.64 -0.36
N LEU A 42 7.08 19.34 -0.18
CA LEU A 42 6.06 20.35 0.15
C LEU A 42 6.36 21.06 1.48
N ALA A 43 6.83 20.34 2.50
CA ALA A 43 7.19 20.94 3.79
C ALA A 43 8.29 21.99 3.66
N ASN A 44 9.32 21.70 2.88
CA ASN A 44 10.40 22.65 2.66
C ASN A 44 9.91 23.93 1.95
N ILE A 45 9.00 23.79 0.97
CA ILE A 45 8.39 24.93 0.29
C ILE A 45 7.53 25.74 1.27
N LEU A 46 6.72 25.07 2.10
CA LEU A 46 5.82 25.73 3.06
C LEU A 46 6.58 26.47 4.17
N VAL A 47 7.71 25.92 4.63
CA VAL A 47 8.61 26.59 5.56
C VAL A 47 9.30 27.78 4.89
N SER A 48 9.68 27.66 3.62
CA SER A 48 10.35 28.75 2.89
C SER A 48 9.47 29.97 2.68
N ILE A 49 8.14 29.81 2.65
CA ILE A 49 7.19 30.93 2.56
C ILE A 49 6.80 31.52 3.92
N GLY A 50 7.33 30.98 5.02
CA GLY A 50 7.08 31.47 6.38
C GLY A 50 5.67 31.20 6.92
N ALA A 51 4.94 30.23 6.35
CA ALA A 51 3.56 29.94 6.75
C ALA A 51 3.44 29.22 8.10
N MET A 52 4.49 28.53 8.55
CA MET A 52 4.48 27.75 9.80
C MET A 52 5.90 27.58 10.36
N ASP A 53 5.98 27.23 11.65
CA ASP A 53 7.23 26.84 12.28
C ASP A 53 7.86 25.64 11.57
N ARG A 54 9.18 25.62 11.48
CA ARG A 54 9.93 24.59 10.76
C ARG A 54 9.60 23.20 11.30
N GLU A 55 9.52 23.02 12.61
CA GLU A 55 9.30 21.68 13.16
C GLU A 55 7.88 21.21 12.91
N ALA A 56 6.90 22.09 13.12
CA ALA A 56 5.49 21.80 12.92
C ALA A 56 5.18 21.47 11.45
N ALA A 57 5.71 22.25 10.50
CA ALA A 57 5.45 22.04 9.08
C ALA A 57 5.95 20.67 8.60
N TYR A 58 7.18 20.29 8.97
CA TYR A 58 7.74 19.00 8.59
C TYR A 58 7.00 17.84 9.25
N PHE A 59 6.69 17.94 10.55
CA PHE A 59 5.98 16.89 11.26
C PHE A 59 4.55 16.69 10.71
N SER A 60 3.82 17.78 10.51
CA SER A 60 2.44 17.74 10.00
C SER A 60 2.39 17.24 8.56
N LEU A 61 3.23 17.75 7.65
CA LEU A 61 3.15 17.37 6.23
C LEU A 61 3.65 15.96 5.96
N VAL A 62 4.72 15.51 6.64
CA VAL A 62 5.17 14.10 6.53
C VAL A 62 4.10 13.16 7.08
N SER A 63 3.52 13.46 8.24
CA SER A 63 2.46 12.62 8.81
C SER A 63 1.20 12.63 7.95
N LEU A 64 0.84 13.77 7.36
CA LEU A 64 -0.36 13.92 6.54
C LEU A 64 -0.21 13.20 5.20
N PHE A 65 0.87 13.47 4.45
CA PHE A 65 1.11 12.81 3.16
C PHE A 65 1.46 11.32 3.34
N GLY A 66 2.20 10.97 4.39
CA GLY A 66 2.46 9.57 4.74
C GLY A 66 1.18 8.81 5.10
N GLY A 67 0.26 9.44 5.85
CA GLY A 67 -1.04 8.87 6.18
C GLY A 67 -1.94 8.71 4.94
N ILE A 68 -1.99 9.71 4.06
CA ILE A 68 -2.74 9.64 2.80
C ILE A 68 -2.22 8.51 1.92
N ALA A 69 -0.89 8.34 1.82
CA ALA A 69 -0.31 7.23 1.08
C ALA A 69 -0.77 5.87 1.63
N LEU A 70 -0.81 5.68 2.95
CA LEU A 70 -1.32 4.44 3.56
C LEU A 70 -2.80 4.19 3.26
N ILE A 71 -3.63 5.23 3.28
CA ILE A 71 -5.05 5.12 2.94
C ILE A 71 -5.22 4.71 1.46
N ILE A 72 -4.44 5.32 0.56
CA ILE A 72 -4.48 4.97 -0.86
C ILE A 72 -4.00 3.53 -1.06
N ASP A 73 -2.94 3.09 -0.38
CA ASP A 73 -2.45 1.71 -0.43
C ASP A 73 -3.54 0.71 -0.04
N TYR A 74 -4.24 0.98 1.08
CA TYR A 74 -5.35 0.17 1.55
C TYR A 74 -6.49 0.11 0.53
N ILE A 75 -6.91 1.25 -0.04
CA ILE A 75 -7.98 1.30 -1.04
C ILE A 75 -7.56 0.56 -2.31
N LEU A 76 -6.31 0.66 -2.73
CA LEU A 76 -5.77 -0.02 -3.90
C LEU A 76 -5.78 -1.54 -3.68
N GLU A 77 -5.30 -2.00 -2.52
CA GLU A 77 -5.30 -3.42 -2.15
C GLU A 77 -6.73 -3.99 -2.09
N VAL A 78 -7.68 -3.25 -1.50
CA VAL A 78 -9.10 -3.62 -1.49
C VAL A 78 -9.67 -3.68 -2.91
N SER A 79 -9.30 -2.74 -3.77
CA SER A 79 -9.78 -2.67 -5.16
C SER A 79 -9.25 -3.82 -6.02
N ILE A 80 -7.97 -4.16 -5.88
CA ILE A 80 -7.32 -5.28 -6.57
C ILE A 80 -7.98 -6.60 -6.12
N THR A 81 -8.16 -6.78 -4.81
CA THR A 81 -8.83 -7.97 -4.24
C THR A 81 -10.27 -8.12 -4.74
N LYS A 82 -11.01 -7.01 -4.86
CA LYS A 82 -12.40 -7.01 -5.34
C LYS A 82 -12.52 -7.36 -6.82
N ARG A 83 -11.55 -7.00 -7.66
CA ARG A 83 -11.52 -7.41 -9.08
C ARG A 83 -11.28 -8.91 -9.24
N ASN A 84 -10.42 -9.50 -8.43
CA ASN A 84 -10.20 -10.95 -8.45
C ASN A 84 -11.46 -11.76 -8.09
N ASN A 85 -12.31 -11.25 -7.19
CA ASN A 85 -13.58 -11.89 -6.82
C ASN A 85 -14.71 -11.78 -7.88
N LYS A 86 -14.58 -10.91 -8.89
CA LYS A 86 -15.57 -10.79 -9.98
C LYS A 86 -15.26 -11.66 -11.20
N GLN A 87 -14.08 -12.28 -11.24
CA GLN A 87 -13.67 -13.20 -12.31
C GLN A 87 -13.82 -14.68 -11.93
N LYS A 88 -14.43 -14.97 -10.77
CA LYS A 88 -14.84 -16.31 -10.35
C LYS A 88 -16.35 -16.47 -10.53
#